data_AF-A0A6C1QMH2-F1
#
_entry.id   AF-A0A6C1QMH2-F1
#
_cell.length_a   1.000
_cell.length_b   1.000
_cell.length_c   1.000
_cell.angle_alpha   90.00
_cell.angle_beta   90.00
_cell.angle_gamma   90.00
#
_symmetry.space_group_name_H-M   'P 1'
#
loop_
_entity.id
_entity.type
_entity.pdbx_description
1 polymer ?
#
loop_
_entity_poly.entity_id
_entity_poly.type
_entity_poly.pdbx_seq_one_letter_code
_entity_poly.pdbx_strand_id
1 'polypeptide(L)'
;MPLLKNITLITILSVFYFNCYAQTPAYTGNVEKEPEIKLDKKVLQNAPKIPLRFGQQELITDRPFLMDPGYGKTSCLLFELPKLKTDQLSLEFETIILNSRLFYPIFITLSADYETRDIIKDKLQIEGNPLAGISHTSHIEVDNTIRYILVTTDSSLVSQSISHMYEISGMRAVYSGSTPIFVPSSTQTVFQHIEFTDEPMLQVKVASASNREIFTREDGFYFGLGVNFGGEQVANNPSGDNYRAGGGGLITFGYSRSLFSSDFVGRAGLGYRLQGSYDGDARNRGIFSDLVLTWQTRHINVGAGGQLETANSIRDLQGNVTTFKTTIVPKFIMEYRIVDGSVNMGAEFLPGSFTTTQNQTFTGNRFALALKFFM
;
A
#
# COMPACT_ATOMS: atom_id res chain seq x y z
N MET A 1 -47.02 4.20 -15.67
CA MET A 1 -46.20 3.01 -15.29
C MET A 1 -46.74 1.80 -16.01
N PRO A 2 -45.93 0.79 -16.39
CA PRO A 2 -44.46 0.72 -16.55
C PRO A 2 -44.10 0.30 -18.02
N LEU A 3 -42.88 0.38 -18.55
CA LEU A 3 -41.64 -0.31 -18.20
C LEU A 3 -40.45 0.49 -18.77
N LEU A 4 -39.62 1.09 -17.90
CA LEU A 4 -38.19 1.22 -18.18
C LEU A 4 -37.51 0.14 -17.34
N LYS A 5 -37.08 -0.94 -18.00
CA LYS A 5 -36.28 -2.01 -17.39
C LYS A 5 -34.81 -1.58 -17.41
N ASN A 6 -34.29 -1.36 -16.20
CA ASN A 6 -32.95 -1.73 -15.74
C ASN A 6 -31.81 -1.68 -16.77
N ILE A 7 -31.11 -0.54 -16.83
CA ILE A 7 -29.69 -0.52 -17.20
C ILE A 7 -28.92 -0.83 -15.92
N THR A 8 -28.64 -2.11 -15.69
CA THR A 8 -27.69 -2.54 -14.67
C THR A 8 -26.30 -2.37 -15.26
N LEU A 9 -25.64 -1.26 -14.95
CA LEU A 9 -24.22 -1.08 -15.23
C LEU A 9 -23.43 -1.95 -14.24
N ILE A 10 -23.18 -3.21 -14.61
CA ILE A 10 -22.29 -4.09 -13.86
C ILE A 10 -20.87 -3.81 -14.35
N THR A 11 -20.17 -2.91 -13.66
CA THR A 11 -18.73 -2.79 -13.80
C THR A 11 -18.09 -4.03 -13.16
N ILE A 12 -17.60 -4.94 -13.99
CA ILE A 12 -16.87 -6.13 -13.55
C ILE A 12 -15.51 -5.67 -13.04
N LEU A 13 -15.34 -5.63 -11.71
CA LEU A 13 -14.03 -5.48 -11.09
C LEU A 13 -13.37 -6.87 -11.05
N SER A 14 -12.56 -7.17 -12.04
CA SER A 14 -11.73 -8.39 -12.04
C SER A 14 -10.57 -8.18 -11.07
N VAL A 15 -10.62 -8.81 -9.90
CA VAL A 15 -9.50 -8.83 -8.96
C VAL A 15 -8.61 -10.01 -9.33
N PHE A 16 -7.40 -9.73 -9.81
CA PHE A 16 -6.42 -10.75 -10.12
C PHE A 16 -5.42 -10.89 -8.96
N TYR A 17 -5.27 -12.10 -8.42
CA TYR A 17 -4.20 -12.45 -7.48
C TYR A 17 -3.23 -13.41 -8.17
N PHE A 18 -1.94 -13.11 -8.12
CA PHE A 18 -0.87 -13.92 -8.70
C PHE A 18 0.23 -14.15 -7.66
N ASN A 19 0.79 -15.36 -7.65
CA ASN A 19 2.09 -15.63 -7.05
C ASN A 19 2.92 -16.26 -8.16
N CYS A 20 3.98 -15.59 -8.62
CA CYS A 20 4.91 -16.11 -9.60
C CYS A 20 6.20 -16.48 -8.90
N TYR A 21 6.59 -17.75 -8.95
CA TYR A 21 7.93 -18.20 -8.55
C TYR A 21 8.64 -18.71 -9.79
N ALA A 22 9.62 -17.96 -10.27
CA ALA A 22 10.50 -18.43 -11.33
C ALA A 22 11.87 -18.75 -10.73
N GLN A 23 12.24 -20.02 -10.74
CA GLN A 23 13.63 -20.41 -10.56
C GLN A 23 14.28 -20.44 -11.95
N THR A 24 15.27 -19.57 -12.18
CA THR A 24 16.10 -19.65 -13.37
C THR A 24 16.83 -21.00 -13.40
N PRO A 25 16.95 -21.67 -14.56
CA PRO A 25 17.86 -22.80 -14.69
C PRO A 25 19.28 -22.32 -14.32
N ALA A 26 19.96 -23.11 -13.50
CA ALA A 26 21.32 -22.81 -13.05
C ALA A 26 22.22 -22.54 -14.26
N TYR A 27 22.83 -21.36 -14.30
CA TYR A 27 23.87 -21.03 -15.26
C TYR A 27 25.06 -21.96 -15.00
N THR A 28 25.16 -23.07 -15.75
CA THR A 28 26.34 -23.95 -15.76
C THR A 28 27.35 -23.39 -16.76
N GLY A 29 27.77 -22.14 -16.56
CA GLY A 29 29.01 -21.63 -17.13
C GLY A 29 30.17 -22.06 -16.24
N ASN A 30 31.32 -22.37 -16.83
CA ASN A 30 32.56 -22.65 -16.09
C ASN A 30 32.73 -21.67 -14.93
N VAL A 31 33.21 -22.16 -13.79
CA VAL A 31 33.58 -21.32 -12.63
C VAL A 31 34.74 -20.41 -13.03
N GLU A 32 34.44 -19.34 -13.77
CA GLU A 32 35.28 -18.17 -13.83
C GLU A 32 35.40 -17.67 -12.39
N LYS A 33 36.64 -17.46 -11.95
CA LYS A 33 36.89 -16.82 -10.67
C LYS A 33 36.07 -15.54 -10.63
N GLU A 34 35.23 -15.40 -9.60
CA GLU A 34 34.51 -14.15 -9.40
C GLU A 34 35.52 -12.99 -9.45
N PRO A 35 35.24 -11.94 -10.23
CA PRO A 35 36.19 -10.85 -10.37
C PRO A 35 36.45 -10.20 -9.01
N GLU A 36 37.73 -9.95 -8.73
CA GLU A 36 38.16 -9.28 -7.51
C GLU A 36 37.64 -7.83 -7.52
N ILE A 37 36.78 -7.48 -6.56
CA ILE A 37 36.26 -6.11 -6.46
C ILE A 37 37.39 -5.15 -6.09
N LYS A 38 37.62 -4.16 -6.95
CA LYS A 38 38.63 -3.11 -6.76
C LYS A 38 37.96 -1.75 -6.80
N LEU A 39 37.78 -1.16 -5.63
CA LEU A 39 37.15 0.16 -5.50
C LEU A 39 38.21 1.26 -5.39
N ASP A 40 38.16 2.23 -6.29
CA ASP A 40 38.93 3.47 -6.15
C ASP A 40 38.29 4.38 -5.09
N LYS A 41 38.91 4.44 -3.91
CA LYS A 41 38.46 5.28 -2.80
C LYS A 41 38.36 6.76 -3.18
N LYS A 42 39.25 7.28 -4.05
CA LYS A 42 39.20 8.69 -4.47
C LYS A 42 37.99 8.96 -5.35
N VAL A 43 37.61 8.01 -6.20
CA VAL A 43 36.38 8.11 -6.99
C VAL A 43 35.17 8.12 -6.07
N LEU A 44 35.08 7.20 -5.11
CA LEU A 44 33.95 7.11 -4.18
C LEU A 44 33.82 8.34 -3.27
N GLN A 45 34.93 8.92 -2.81
CA GLN A 45 34.93 10.14 -2.00
C GLN A 45 34.28 11.31 -2.75
N ASN A 46 34.57 11.43 -4.05
CA ASN A 46 34.07 12.50 -4.93
C ASN A 46 32.76 12.16 -5.63
N ALA A 47 32.28 10.92 -5.53
CA ALA A 47 31.04 10.49 -6.16
C ALA A 47 29.83 11.21 -5.55
N PRO A 48 28.78 11.50 -6.36
CA PRO A 48 27.51 11.98 -5.85
C PRO A 48 26.90 10.93 -4.91
N LYS A 49 26.47 11.37 -3.73
CA LYS A 49 25.88 10.52 -2.70
C LYS A 49 24.38 10.76 -2.65
N ILE A 50 23.62 9.67 -2.57
CA ILE A 50 22.16 9.70 -2.44
C ILE A 50 21.83 9.43 -0.96
N PRO A 51 21.47 10.46 -0.18
CA PRO A 51 21.21 10.27 1.25
C PRO A 51 19.88 9.55 1.46
N LEU A 52 19.97 8.35 2.03
CA LEU A 52 18.80 7.58 2.43
C LEU A 52 18.26 8.07 3.79
N ARG A 53 16.93 8.02 3.92
CA ARG A 53 16.21 8.42 5.13
C ARG A 53 15.40 7.24 5.65
N PHE A 54 15.25 7.17 6.96
CA PHE A 54 14.30 6.21 7.55
C PHE A 54 12.92 6.39 6.93
N GLY A 55 12.22 5.29 6.70
CA GLY A 55 10.88 5.31 6.15
C GLY A 55 10.74 5.76 4.69
N GLN A 56 11.84 6.04 3.98
CA GLN A 56 11.81 6.42 2.57
C GLN A 56 11.23 5.31 1.71
N GLN A 57 10.36 5.66 0.75
CA GLN A 57 9.75 4.75 -0.23
C GLN A 57 9.57 5.49 -1.54
N GLU A 58 10.59 5.49 -2.39
CA GLU A 58 10.55 6.28 -3.63
C GLU A 58 11.41 5.69 -4.75
N LEU A 59 11.06 6.06 -5.98
CA LEU A 59 11.87 5.81 -7.16
C LEU A 59 13.09 6.74 -7.13
N ILE A 60 14.27 6.15 -7.31
CA ILE A 60 15.52 6.88 -7.41
C ILE A 60 15.64 7.45 -8.83
N THR A 61 15.73 8.77 -8.92
CA THR A 61 15.82 9.50 -10.21
C THR A 61 17.18 10.21 -10.38
N ASP A 62 18.09 9.99 -9.44
CA ASP A 62 19.45 10.53 -9.46
C ASP A 62 20.26 10.01 -10.65
N ARG A 63 21.23 10.82 -11.08
CA ARG A 63 22.11 10.45 -12.18
C ARG A 63 23.21 9.51 -11.69
N PRO A 64 23.39 8.33 -12.31
CA PRO A 64 24.50 7.47 -11.97
C PRO A 64 25.84 8.11 -12.35
N PHE A 65 26.90 7.65 -11.69
CA PHE A 65 28.27 7.94 -12.10
C PHE A 65 28.91 6.65 -12.66
N LEU A 66 29.91 6.80 -13.52
CA LEU A 66 30.59 5.65 -14.11
C LEU A 66 31.80 5.25 -13.26
N MET A 67 31.92 3.96 -12.97
CA MET A 67 33.05 3.38 -12.26
C MET A 67 33.29 1.95 -12.76
N ASP A 68 34.51 1.45 -12.62
CA ASP A 68 34.82 0.03 -12.78
C ASP A 68 35.09 -0.58 -11.40
N PRO A 69 34.11 -1.29 -10.81
CA PRO A 69 34.28 -1.96 -9.52
C PRO A 69 35.01 -3.32 -9.64
N GLY A 70 35.53 -3.68 -10.82
CA GLY A 70 36.07 -5.01 -11.13
C GLY A 70 35.17 -5.82 -12.08
N TYR A 71 33.97 -5.30 -12.40
CA TYR A 71 33.03 -5.91 -13.36
C TYR A 71 33.04 -5.21 -14.72
N GLY A 72 34.05 -4.38 -14.99
CA GLY A 72 34.06 -3.46 -16.12
C GLY A 72 33.34 -2.16 -15.80
N LYS A 73 33.54 -1.16 -16.66
CA LYS A 73 33.00 0.18 -16.47
C LYS A 73 31.47 0.19 -16.66
N THR A 74 30.75 0.60 -15.63
CA THR A 74 29.28 0.55 -15.58
C THR A 74 28.72 1.72 -14.75
N SER A 75 27.40 1.92 -14.83
CA SER A 75 26.69 2.89 -14.01
C SER A 75 26.60 2.44 -12.55
N CYS A 76 26.93 3.35 -11.66
CA CYS A 76 26.86 3.13 -10.23
C CYS A 76 26.03 4.22 -9.52
N LEU A 77 25.36 3.81 -8.44
CA LEU A 77 24.71 4.69 -7.49
C LEU A 77 25.32 4.46 -6.11
N LEU A 78 25.66 5.55 -5.41
CA LEU A 78 26.23 5.48 -4.07
C LEU A 78 25.23 6.02 -3.06
N PHE A 79 24.60 5.12 -2.31
CA PHE A 79 23.66 5.47 -1.25
C PHE A 79 24.39 5.71 0.06
N GLU A 80 24.05 6.79 0.76
CA GLU A 80 24.51 7.07 2.11
C GLU A 80 23.42 6.72 3.10
N LEU A 81 23.69 5.79 4.01
CA LEU A 81 22.70 5.31 4.97
C LEU A 81 22.38 6.36 6.04
N PRO A 82 21.17 6.38 6.61
CA PRO A 82 20.90 7.20 7.78
C PRO A 82 21.79 6.73 8.95
N LYS A 83 22.15 7.64 9.86
CA LYS A 83 22.92 7.27 11.05
C LYS A 83 22.08 6.34 11.93
N LEU A 84 22.51 5.08 12.02
CA LEU A 84 21.81 4.07 12.80
C LEU A 84 22.00 4.35 14.30
N LYS A 85 20.88 4.40 15.02
CA LYS A 85 20.86 4.36 16.49
C LYS A 85 20.64 2.94 17.01
N THR A 86 20.14 2.06 16.15
CA THR A 86 19.90 0.63 16.36
C THR A 86 21.02 -0.18 15.73
N ASP A 87 21.13 -1.45 16.11
CA ASP A 87 22.20 -2.32 15.60
C ASP A 87 22.02 -2.72 14.13
N GLN A 88 20.79 -2.67 13.61
CA GLN A 88 20.45 -3.11 12.25
C GLN A 88 19.40 -2.22 11.60
N LEU A 89 19.46 -2.11 10.27
CA LEU A 89 18.49 -1.49 9.38
C LEU A 89 18.21 -2.42 8.20
N SER A 90 16.94 -2.61 7.87
CA SER A 90 16.52 -3.34 6.69
C SER A 90 16.20 -2.38 5.54
N LEU A 91 16.66 -2.73 4.34
CA LEU A 91 16.38 -2.04 3.09
C LEU A 91 15.84 -3.04 2.06
N GLU A 92 14.98 -2.55 1.18
CA GLU A 92 14.48 -3.28 0.03
C GLU A 92 14.75 -2.43 -1.21
N PHE A 93 15.39 -3.04 -2.19
CA PHE A 93 15.66 -2.46 -3.49
C PHE A 93 14.84 -3.21 -4.52
N GLU A 94 13.97 -2.50 -5.21
CA GLU A 94 13.11 -3.04 -6.25
C GLU A 94 13.57 -2.48 -7.60
N THR A 95 14.08 -3.34 -8.48
CA THR A 95 14.40 -2.97 -9.86
C THR A 95 13.21 -3.17 -10.76
N ILE A 96 12.68 -2.06 -11.30
CA ILE A 96 11.48 -2.06 -12.13
C ILE A 96 11.86 -2.46 -13.55
N ILE A 97 11.17 -3.46 -14.10
CA ILE A 97 11.34 -3.85 -15.51
C ILE A 97 10.46 -2.93 -16.36
N LEU A 98 11.09 -1.94 -17.01
CA LEU A 98 10.40 -1.03 -17.92
C LEU A 98 10.87 -1.28 -19.36
N ASN A 99 9.92 -1.35 -20.30
CA ASN A 99 10.20 -1.60 -21.72
C ASN A 99 11.09 -2.83 -21.94
N SER A 100 10.85 -3.90 -21.17
CA SER A 100 11.66 -5.13 -21.23
C SER A 100 13.14 -4.94 -20.89
N ARG A 101 13.52 -3.87 -20.18
CA ARG A 101 14.89 -3.66 -19.70
C ARG A 101 14.95 -3.83 -18.18
N LEU A 102 15.94 -4.57 -17.70
CA LEU A 102 16.17 -4.84 -16.29
C LEU A 102 17.58 -4.40 -15.90
N PHE A 103 17.69 -3.52 -14.92
CA PHE A 103 18.93 -3.33 -14.18
C PHE A 103 19.06 -4.46 -13.16
N TYR A 104 20.06 -5.32 -13.28
CA TYR A 104 20.27 -6.42 -12.32
C TYR A 104 21.32 -6.03 -11.29
N PRO A 105 20.92 -5.75 -10.04
CA PRO A 105 21.78 -5.05 -9.10
C PRO A 105 22.78 -5.99 -8.42
N ILE A 106 24.01 -5.49 -8.27
CA ILE A 106 25.04 -5.96 -7.35
C ILE A 106 25.16 -4.90 -6.28
N PHE A 107 25.07 -5.30 -5.02
CA PHE A 107 25.19 -4.40 -3.88
C PHE A 107 26.54 -4.61 -3.21
N ILE A 108 27.28 -3.53 -3.01
CA ILE A 108 28.57 -3.55 -2.32
C ILE A 108 28.42 -2.65 -1.09
N THR A 109 28.46 -3.24 0.09
CA THR A 109 28.33 -2.52 1.36
C THR A 109 29.69 -1.98 1.79
N LEU A 110 29.72 -0.73 2.23
CA LEU A 110 30.96 0.01 2.49
C LEU A 110 30.95 0.62 3.88
N SER A 111 32.11 0.59 4.55
CA SER A 111 32.35 1.34 5.79
C SER A 111 32.40 2.86 5.56
N ALA A 112 32.52 3.64 6.63
CA ALA A 112 32.72 5.08 6.56
C ALA A 112 33.97 5.49 5.76
N ASP A 113 34.99 4.63 5.74
CA ASP A 113 36.27 4.82 5.03
C ASP A 113 36.30 4.17 3.64
N TYR A 114 35.11 3.85 3.10
CA TYR A 114 34.90 3.20 1.80
C TYR A 114 35.58 1.83 1.69
N GLU A 115 35.73 1.12 2.80
CA GLU A 115 36.20 -0.27 2.77
C GLU A 115 35.04 -1.20 2.50
N THR A 116 35.21 -2.11 1.54
CA THR A 116 34.24 -3.17 1.26
C THR A 116 34.04 -4.04 2.49
N ARG A 117 32.79 -4.17 2.91
CA ARG A 117 32.36 -5.06 4.00
C ARG A 117 31.78 -6.35 3.45
N ASP A 118 30.86 -6.21 2.50
CA ASP A 118 30.19 -7.34 1.88
C ASP A 118 29.78 -7.04 0.43
N ILE A 119 29.50 -8.10 -0.33
CA ILE A 119 29.05 -8.07 -1.71
C ILE A 119 27.84 -8.98 -1.82
N ILE A 120 26.67 -8.39 -2.05
CA ILE A 120 25.41 -9.09 -2.12
C ILE A 120 24.98 -9.16 -3.59
N LYS A 121 24.80 -10.40 -4.05
CA LYS A 121 24.25 -10.73 -5.36
C LYS A 121 23.12 -11.72 -5.16
N ASP A 122 21.91 -11.22 -5.18
CA ASP A 122 20.75 -12.10 -5.08
C ASP A 122 20.61 -12.93 -6.34
N LYS A 123 19.94 -14.08 -6.23
CA LYS A 123 19.53 -14.81 -7.42
C LYS A 123 18.42 -14.01 -8.10
N LEU A 124 18.50 -13.87 -9.41
CA LEU A 124 17.44 -13.25 -10.19
C LEU A 124 16.11 -13.96 -9.96
N GLN A 125 15.20 -13.27 -9.28
CA GLN A 125 13.82 -13.66 -9.08
C GLN A 125 12.95 -12.52 -9.59
N ILE A 126 12.13 -12.83 -10.58
CA ILE A 126 11.25 -11.87 -11.23
C ILE A 126 9.86 -12.11 -10.67
N GLU A 127 9.36 -11.10 -9.97
CA GLU A 127 8.04 -11.08 -9.37
C GLU A 127 7.21 -10.00 -10.04
N GLY A 128 5.89 -10.17 -10.10
CA GLY A 128 5.08 -9.15 -10.74
C GLY A 128 3.60 -9.44 -10.69
N ASN A 129 2.83 -8.36 -10.76
CA ASN A 129 1.39 -8.40 -11.00
C ASN A 129 1.14 -7.58 -12.28
N PRO A 130 0.36 -8.09 -13.26
CA PRO A 130 -0.02 -7.34 -14.46
C PRO A 130 -0.52 -5.91 -14.23
N LEU A 131 -1.08 -5.60 -13.06
CA LEU A 131 -1.53 -4.27 -12.69
C LEU A 131 -0.45 -3.38 -12.07
N ALA A 132 0.56 -3.97 -11.41
CA ALA A 132 1.61 -3.25 -10.68
C ALA A 132 2.97 -3.23 -11.41
N GLY A 133 3.10 -4.00 -12.50
CA GLY A 133 4.34 -4.20 -13.21
C GLY A 133 5.09 -5.45 -12.76
N ILE A 134 6.28 -5.62 -13.33
CA ILE A 134 7.18 -6.74 -13.04
C ILE A 134 8.48 -6.13 -12.53
N SER A 135 9.04 -6.70 -11.48
CA SER A 135 10.24 -6.21 -10.83
C SER A 135 11.10 -7.36 -10.31
N HIS A 136 12.33 -7.02 -9.93
CA HIS A 136 13.19 -7.88 -9.15
C HIS A 136 13.44 -7.20 -7.80
N THR A 137 13.23 -7.93 -6.71
CA THR A 137 13.34 -7.40 -5.35
C THR A 137 14.52 -8.03 -4.63
N SER A 138 15.34 -7.17 -4.03
CA SER A 138 16.47 -7.55 -3.18
C SER A 138 16.29 -6.98 -1.77
N HIS A 139 16.53 -7.82 -0.78
CA HIS A 139 16.46 -7.42 0.63
C HIS A 139 17.86 -7.36 1.24
N ILE A 140 18.19 -6.23 1.86
CA ILE A 140 19.52 -5.98 2.40
C ILE A 140 19.37 -5.59 3.86
N GLU A 141 20.07 -6.31 4.74
CA GLU A 141 20.23 -5.93 6.14
C GLU A 141 21.63 -5.33 6.34
N VAL A 142 21.69 -4.18 6.97
CA VAL A 142 22.94 -3.49 7.28
C VAL A 142 23.04 -3.18 8.77
N ASP A 143 24.26 -3.22 9.30
CA ASP A 143 24.54 -2.84 10.68
C ASP A 143 25.17 -1.45 10.78
N ASN A 144 25.52 -1.04 12.01
CA ASN A 144 26.11 0.27 12.30
C ASN A 144 27.55 0.44 11.76
N THR A 145 28.20 -0.61 11.26
CA THR A 145 29.54 -0.56 10.67
C THR A 145 29.51 -0.17 9.19
N ILE A 146 28.35 -0.30 8.56
CA ILE A 146 28.12 0.06 7.16
C ILE A 146 27.61 1.51 7.09
N ARG A 147 28.23 2.31 6.23
CA ARG A 147 27.86 3.71 5.99
C ARG A 147 27.26 3.93 4.61
N TYR A 148 27.73 3.19 3.62
CA TYR A 148 27.29 3.36 2.24
C TYR A 148 26.94 2.02 1.59
N ILE A 149 26.08 2.08 0.57
CA ILE A 149 25.80 0.97 -0.34
C ILE A 149 26.09 1.47 -1.76
N LEU A 150 27.05 0.86 -2.43
CA LEU A 150 27.30 1.06 -3.85
C LEU A 150 26.47 0.04 -4.62
N VAL A 151 25.61 0.51 -5.52
CA VAL A 151 24.76 -0.32 -6.36
C VAL A 151 25.22 -0.19 -7.79
N THR A 152 25.42 -1.33 -8.45
CA THR A 152 25.96 -1.43 -9.80
C THR A 152 25.37 -2.63 -10.53
N THR A 153 25.69 -2.83 -11.80
CA THR A 153 25.40 -4.09 -12.51
C THR A 153 26.67 -4.68 -13.12
N ASP A 154 26.65 -5.95 -13.48
CA ASP A 154 27.77 -6.59 -14.18
C ASP A 154 27.80 -6.14 -15.65
N SER A 155 28.88 -5.50 -16.10
CA SER A 155 28.95 -5.01 -17.48
C SER A 155 28.90 -6.15 -18.51
N SER A 156 29.29 -7.36 -18.13
CA SER A 156 29.21 -8.53 -19.01
C SER A 156 27.78 -8.95 -19.31
N LEU A 157 26.83 -8.64 -18.42
CA LEU A 157 25.42 -8.95 -18.60
C LEU A 157 24.70 -7.94 -19.48
N VAL A 158 25.20 -6.70 -19.58
CA VAL A 158 24.53 -5.63 -20.33
C VAL A 158 24.32 -6.04 -21.79
N SER A 159 23.12 -5.80 -22.30
CA SER A 159 22.65 -6.25 -23.62
C SER A 159 22.51 -7.76 -23.82
N GLN A 160 22.81 -8.58 -22.80
CA GLN A 160 22.33 -9.96 -22.80
C GLN A 160 20.83 -9.97 -22.50
N SER A 161 20.15 -10.99 -23.03
CA SER A 161 18.72 -11.14 -22.85
C SER A 161 18.39 -12.50 -22.24
N ILE A 162 17.40 -12.50 -21.35
CA ILE A 162 16.75 -13.72 -20.88
C ILE A 162 15.35 -13.81 -21.47
N SER A 163 14.92 -15.04 -21.72
CA SER A 163 13.52 -15.31 -22.05
C SER A 163 12.85 -15.85 -20.79
N HIS A 164 11.81 -15.15 -20.35
CA HIS A 164 11.00 -15.54 -19.22
C HIS A 164 9.61 -15.96 -19.71
N MET A 165 9.09 -17.04 -19.16
CA MET A 165 7.76 -17.56 -19.46
C MET A 165 6.96 -17.58 -18.17
N TYR A 166 5.79 -16.95 -18.17
CA TYR A 166 4.88 -16.94 -17.03
C TYR A 166 3.45 -17.22 -17.48
N GLU A 167 2.63 -17.75 -16.58
CA GLU A 167 1.24 -18.05 -16.84
C GLU A 167 0.33 -16.96 -16.26
N ILE A 168 -0.50 -16.37 -17.11
CA ILE A 168 -1.57 -15.48 -16.69
C ILE A 168 -2.84 -16.31 -16.58
N SER A 169 -3.33 -16.50 -15.35
CA SER A 169 -4.65 -17.07 -15.09
C SER A 169 -5.68 -15.97 -15.05
N GLY A 170 -6.58 -15.92 -16.04
CA GLY A 170 -7.75 -15.05 -15.95
C GLY A 170 -8.78 -15.59 -14.96
N MET A 171 -9.67 -14.73 -14.48
CA MET A 171 -10.90 -15.15 -13.81
C MET A 171 -12.09 -14.73 -14.66
N ARG A 172 -13.09 -15.61 -14.79
CA ARG A 172 -14.37 -15.27 -15.41
C ARG A 172 -15.49 -15.39 -14.38
N ALA A 173 -16.41 -14.43 -14.41
CA ALA A 173 -17.65 -14.54 -13.65
C ALA A 173 -18.57 -15.56 -14.34
N VAL A 174 -18.92 -16.63 -13.64
CA VAL A 174 -19.98 -17.57 -14.00
C VAL A 174 -21.12 -17.40 -13.02
N TYR A 175 -22.34 -17.25 -13.52
CA TYR A 175 -23.49 -16.95 -12.68
C TYR A 175 -24.17 -18.23 -12.20
N SER A 176 -24.31 -18.38 -10.88
CA SER A 176 -25.21 -19.36 -10.26
C SER A 176 -26.43 -18.60 -9.75
N GLY A 177 -27.50 -18.59 -10.55
CA GLY A 177 -28.63 -17.69 -10.32
C GLY A 177 -28.22 -16.21 -10.50
N SER A 178 -28.48 -15.37 -9.50
CA SER A 178 -28.11 -13.95 -9.49
C SER A 178 -26.72 -13.67 -8.92
N THR A 179 -26.03 -14.69 -8.41
CA THR A 179 -24.75 -14.51 -7.71
C THR A 179 -23.59 -14.83 -8.67
N PRO A 180 -22.68 -13.88 -8.92
CA PRO A 180 -21.47 -14.17 -9.69
C PRO A 180 -20.53 -15.06 -8.86
N ILE A 181 -20.13 -16.18 -9.44
CA ILE A 181 -19.04 -17.04 -8.95
C ILE A 181 -17.86 -16.83 -9.88
N PHE A 182 -16.74 -16.34 -9.35
CA PHE A 182 -15.52 -16.19 -10.14
C PHE A 182 -14.81 -17.55 -10.21
N VAL A 183 -14.76 -18.12 -11.41
CA VAL A 183 -14.01 -19.35 -11.67
C VAL A 183 -12.76 -19.01 -12.48
N PRO A 184 -11.64 -19.73 -12.29
CA PRO A 184 -10.48 -19.61 -13.17
C PRO A 184 -10.91 -19.76 -14.64
N SER A 185 -10.48 -18.85 -15.49
CA SER A 185 -10.59 -18.98 -16.96
C SER A 185 -9.33 -19.64 -17.53
N SER A 186 -9.20 -19.67 -18.86
CA SER A 186 -8.00 -20.18 -19.54
C SER A 186 -6.74 -19.53 -18.97
N THR A 187 -5.74 -20.37 -18.71
CA THR A 187 -4.36 -19.95 -18.50
C THR A 187 -3.76 -19.57 -19.85
N GLN A 188 -3.18 -18.38 -19.93
CA GLN A 188 -2.41 -17.95 -21.08
C GLN A 188 -0.94 -17.88 -20.68
N THR A 189 -0.12 -18.67 -21.35
CA THR A 189 1.33 -18.57 -21.22
C THR A 189 1.81 -17.35 -21.99
N VAL A 190 2.50 -16.44 -21.31
CA VAL A 190 3.12 -15.26 -21.90
C VAL A 190 4.63 -15.46 -21.90
N PHE A 191 5.24 -15.18 -23.05
CA PHE A 191 6.67 -15.13 -23.22
C PHE A 191 7.10 -13.67 -23.22
N GLN A 192 8.08 -13.35 -22.38
CA GLN A 192 8.67 -12.03 -22.32
C GLN A 192 10.17 -12.14 -22.46
N HIS A 193 10.73 -11.28 -23.31
CA HIS A 193 12.16 -11.07 -23.39
C HIS A 193 12.54 -9.90 -22.51
N ILE A 194 13.59 -10.08 -21.70
CA ILE A 194 14.13 -9.06 -20.81
C ILE A 194 15.60 -8.90 -21.13
N GLU A 195 15.99 -7.70 -21.54
CA GLU A 195 17.38 -7.29 -21.79
C GLU A 195 17.95 -6.67 -20.51
N PHE A 196 19.16 -7.07 -20.13
CA PHE A 196 19.85 -6.42 -19.02
C PHE A 196 20.42 -5.07 -19.46
N THR A 197 20.33 -4.08 -18.57
CA THR A 197 20.81 -2.72 -18.84
C THR A 197 21.65 -2.17 -17.70
N ASP A 198 22.54 -1.23 -18.02
CA ASP A 198 23.28 -0.40 -17.06
C ASP A 198 22.53 0.89 -16.69
N GLU A 199 21.25 1.01 -17.03
CA GLU A 199 20.44 2.17 -16.68
C GLU A 199 19.64 1.84 -15.42
N PRO A 200 20.04 2.34 -14.23
CA PRO A 200 19.38 1.97 -13.00
C PRO A 200 17.95 2.52 -12.94
N MET A 201 16.99 1.61 -12.83
CA MET A 201 15.59 1.90 -12.49
C MET A 201 15.27 1.24 -11.16
N LEU A 202 15.55 1.95 -10.07
CA LEU A 202 15.54 1.42 -8.71
C LEU A 202 14.54 2.18 -7.86
N GLN A 203 13.61 1.46 -7.23
CA GLN A 203 12.84 1.94 -6.10
C GLN A 203 13.49 1.45 -4.81
N VAL A 204 13.57 2.31 -3.81
CA VAL A 204 14.16 1.97 -2.50
C VAL A 204 13.11 2.13 -1.42
N LYS A 205 12.96 1.09 -0.58
CA LYS A 205 12.16 1.13 0.64
C LYS A 205 13.09 0.94 1.83
N VAL A 206 13.08 1.92 2.73
CA VAL A 206 13.90 1.93 3.95
C VAL A 206 12.96 1.72 5.14
N ALA A 207 13.31 0.78 6.01
CA ALA A 207 12.60 0.58 7.27
C ALA A 207 12.61 1.87 8.12
N SER A 208 11.64 2.04 9.02
CA SER A 208 11.61 3.23 9.88
C SER A 208 12.65 3.15 10.99
N ALA A 209 12.89 4.24 11.70
CA ALA A 209 13.78 4.23 12.86
C ALA A 209 13.22 3.38 14.02
N SER A 210 11.90 3.16 14.06
CA SER A 210 11.19 2.44 15.13
C SER A 210 10.79 1.02 14.76
N ASN A 211 10.85 0.65 13.48
CA ASN A 211 10.41 -0.64 12.98
C ASN A 211 11.41 -1.16 11.94
N ARG A 212 11.85 -2.41 12.12
CA ARG A 212 12.75 -3.10 11.18
C ARG A 212 12.02 -3.63 9.96
N GLU A 213 10.72 -3.88 10.06
CA GLU A 213 9.94 -4.42 8.95
C GLU A 213 9.75 -3.39 7.84
N ILE A 214 9.92 -3.87 6.60
CA ILE A 214 9.61 -3.10 5.40
C ILE A 214 8.19 -3.46 4.97
N PHE A 215 7.38 -2.43 4.74
CA PHE A 215 6.01 -2.56 4.29
C PHE A 215 5.62 -1.27 3.57
N THR A 216 4.71 -1.35 2.60
CA THR A 216 4.29 -0.17 1.83
C THR A 216 3.45 0.75 2.72
N ARG A 217 3.88 1.99 2.92
CA ARG A 217 3.10 2.97 3.68
C ARG A 217 1.95 3.45 2.82
N GLU A 218 0.83 3.77 3.45
CA GLU A 218 -0.30 4.31 2.70
C GLU A 218 -0.01 5.76 2.30
N ASP A 219 0.00 5.98 1.00
CA ASP A 219 0.08 7.30 0.38
C ASP A 219 -0.78 7.26 -0.88
N GLY A 220 -1.47 8.36 -1.17
CA GLY A 220 -2.37 8.44 -2.32
C GLY A 220 -3.85 8.38 -1.98
N PHE A 221 -4.67 8.17 -3.00
CA PHE A 221 -6.11 8.16 -2.86
C PHE A 221 -6.60 6.81 -2.34
N TYR A 222 -7.70 6.82 -1.60
CA TYR A 222 -8.35 5.59 -1.18
C TYR A 222 -9.87 5.64 -1.35
N PHE A 223 -10.43 4.47 -1.58
CA PHE A 223 -11.86 4.22 -1.60
C PHE A 223 -12.24 3.23 -0.50
N GLY A 224 -13.26 3.53 0.28
CA GLY A 224 -13.73 2.72 1.39
C GLY A 224 -15.15 2.25 1.19
N LEU A 225 -15.38 0.97 1.43
CA LEU A 225 -16.70 0.35 1.57
C LEU A 225 -16.85 -0.18 2.97
N GLY A 226 -18.00 -0.02 3.60
CA GLY A 226 -18.19 -0.61 4.91
C GLY A 226 -19.63 -0.74 5.33
N VAL A 227 -19.77 -1.26 6.53
CA VAL A 227 -21.03 -1.40 7.22
C VAL A 227 -20.92 -0.76 8.59
N ASN A 228 -21.90 0.07 8.93
CA ASN A 228 -22.03 0.66 10.25
C ASN A 228 -23.06 -0.13 11.06
N PHE A 229 -22.73 -0.35 12.31
CA PHE A 229 -23.56 -0.89 13.37
C PHE A 229 -23.62 0.14 14.50
N GLY A 230 -24.71 0.11 15.26
CA GLY A 230 -24.80 0.90 16.47
C GLY A 230 -26.22 1.36 16.72
N GLY A 231 -26.69 1.14 17.95
CA GLY A 231 -28.02 1.52 18.43
C GLY A 231 -28.08 2.95 18.93
N GLU A 232 -27.45 3.90 18.23
CA GLU A 232 -27.56 5.33 18.54
C GLU A 232 -29.04 5.67 18.68
N GLN A 233 -29.44 6.33 19.77
CA GLN A 233 -30.79 6.82 19.87
C GLN A 233 -30.96 7.93 18.83
N VAL A 234 -31.90 7.76 17.90
CA VAL A 234 -32.02 8.62 16.72
C VAL A 234 -33.30 9.44 16.69
N ALA A 235 -34.29 9.06 17.49
CA ALA A 235 -35.51 9.84 17.67
C ALA A 235 -36.24 9.37 18.93
N ASN A 236 -37.03 10.27 19.53
CA ASN A 236 -37.98 9.88 20.57
C ASN A 236 -39.22 9.24 19.94
N ASN A 237 -39.68 8.14 20.53
CA ASN A 237 -40.94 7.51 20.17
C ASN A 237 -42.00 7.90 21.21
N PRO A 238 -43.06 8.65 20.84
CA PRO A 238 -44.08 9.09 21.80
C PRO A 238 -44.87 7.94 22.43
N SER A 239 -44.87 6.76 21.79
CA SER A 239 -45.72 5.62 22.13
C SER A 239 -44.94 4.41 22.66
N GLY A 240 -43.63 4.55 22.93
CA GLY A 240 -42.80 3.42 23.37
C GLY A 240 -41.31 3.75 23.44
N ASP A 241 -40.46 2.74 23.26
CA ASP A 241 -39.01 2.90 23.31
C ASP A 241 -38.49 3.77 22.17
N ASN A 242 -37.48 4.60 22.49
CA ASN A 242 -36.86 5.51 21.54
C ASN A 242 -36.22 4.76 20.37
N TYR A 243 -36.39 5.30 19.17
CA TYR A 243 -35.88 4.70 17.94
C TYR A 243 -34.35 4.64 17.94
N ARG A 244 -33.80 3.49 17.54
CA ARG A 244 -32.35 3.28 17.43
C ARG A 244 -31.88 3.09 15.99
N ALA A 245 -30.75 3.71 15.64
CA ALA A 245 -30.09 3.40 14.37
C ALA A 245 -29.78 1.90 14.31
N GLY A 246 -29.98 1.32 13.13
CA GLY A 246 -29.67 -0.07 12.83
C GLY A 246 -28.36 -0.23 12.08
N GLY A 247 -28.25 -1.36 11.38
CA GLY A 247 -27.18 -1.61 10.42
C GLY A 247 -27.32 -0.76 9.15
N GLY A 248 -26.22 -0.47 8.47
CA GLY A 248 -26.24 0.22 7.19
C GLY A 248 -24.93 0.22 6.43
N GLY A 249 -24.97 0.68 5.19
CA GLY A 249 -23.78 0.84 4.36
C GLY A 249 -23.11 2.19 4.54
N LEU A 250 -21.79 2.21 4.35
CA LEU A 250 -20.98 3.41 4.23
C LEU A 250 -20.08 3.32 3.00
N ILE A 251 -19.90 4.46 2.34
CA ILE A 251 -18.90 4.65 1.29
C ILE A 251 -18.01 5.83 1.70
N THR A 252 -16.71 5.73 1.42
CA THR A 252 -15.74 6.78 1.74
C THR A 252 -14.78 6.97 0.58
N PHE A 253 -14.36 8.19 0.33
CA PHE A 253 -13.27 8.52 -0.57
C PHE A 253 -12.34 9.47 0.17
N GLY A 254 -11.03 9.25 0.07
CA GLY A 254 -10.07 10.08 0.79
C GLY A 254 -8.68 10.05 0.20
N TYR A 255 -7.77 10.70 0.91
CA TYR A 255 -6.35 10.75 0.61
C TYR A 255 -5.57 10.44 1.89
N SER A 256 -4.60 9.53 1.80
CA SER A 256 -3.63 9.21 2.84
C SER A 256 -2.27 9.78 2.47
N ARG A 257 -1.50 10.20 3.47
CA ARG A 257 -0.12 10.64 3.27
C ARG A 257 0.77 10.17 4.40
N SER A 258 1.88 9.52 4.07
CA SER A 258 2.92 9.23 5.06
C SER A 258 3.50 10.52 5.62
N LEU A 259 3.56 10.60 6.95
CA LEU A 259 4.08 11.73 7.68
C LEU A 259 5.51 11.43 8.11
N PHE A 260 6.44 12.21 7.58
CA PHE A 260 7.87 12.15 7.92
C PHE A 260 8.52 10.78 7.63
N SER A 261 9.74 10.60 8.11
CA SER A 261 10.49 9.33 8.12
C SER A 261 9.96 8.29 9.13
N SER A 262 8.64 8.25 9.33
CA SER A 262 7.99 7.53 10.42
C SER A 262 6.93 6.53 9.96
N ASP A 263 6.43 5.74 10.88
CA ASP A 263 5.32 4.82 10.63
C ASP A 263 3.95 5.48 10.78
N PHE A 264 3.90 6.81 10.82
CA PHE A 264 2.65 7.56 10.90
C PHE A 264 2.14 7.97 9.53
N VAL A 265 0.83 7.85 9.32
CA VAL A 265 0.11 8.31 8.13
C VAL A 265 -1.03 9.22 8.57
N GLY A 266 -1.14 10.37 7.94
CA GLY A 266 -2.30 11.24 8.05
C GLY A 266 -3.32 10.88 6.97
N ARG A 267 -4.60 10.78 7.32
CA ARG A 267 -5.68 10.49 6.39
C ARG A 267 -6.76 11.55 6.48
N ALA A 268 -7.28 11.95 5.33
CA ALA A 268 -8.44 12.81 5.22
C ALA A 268 -9.46 12.17 4.27
N GLY A 269 -10.70 12.02 4.72
CA GLY A 269 -11.75 11.37 3.95
C GLY A 269 -13.06 12.15 3.95
N LEU A 270 -13.87 11.90 2.92
CA LEU A 270 -15.26 12.29 2.80
C LEU A 270 -16.08 11.03 2.54
N GLY A 271 -17.19 10.87 3.24
CA GLY A 271 -18.03 9.70 3.09
C GLY A 271 -19.51 10.00 3.22
N TYR A 272 -20.29 9.01 2.81
CA TYR A 272 -21.73 9.00 2.92
C TYR A 272 -22.19 7.71 3.59
N ARG A 273 -23.15 7.82 4.48
CA ARG A 273 -23.74 6.69 5.20
C ARG A 273 -25.24 6.61 4.98
N LEU A 274 -25.74 5.40 4.90
CA LEU A 274 -27.16 5.08 4.88
C LEU A 274 -27.41 3.88 5.79
N GLN A 275 -28.16 4.08 6.86
CA GLN A 275 -28.51 3.07 7.86
C GLN A 275 -30.02 2.91 7.97
N GLY A 276 -30.46 1.66 8.14
CA GLY A 276 -31.82 1.35 8.57
C GLY A 276 -31.99 1.63 10.06
N SER A 277 -33.15 1.26 10.59
CA SER A 277 -33.46 1.27 12.02
C SER A 277 -33.62 -0.18 12.51
N TYR A 278 -33.33 -0.42 13.78
CA TYR A 278 -33.67 -1.72 14.40
C TYR A 278 -35.19 -1.89 14.58
N ASP A 279 -35.90 -0.77 14.74
CA ASP A 279 -37.29 -0.75 15.19
C ASP A 279 -38.28 -0.55 14.03
N GLY A 280 -37.83 -0.69 12.76
CA GLY A 280 -38.68 -0.66 11.56
C GLY A 280 -38.08 0.13 10.39
N ASP A 281 -38.93 0.71 9.55
CA ASP A 281 -38.59 1.35 8.26
C ASP A 281 -37.90 2.73 8.37
N ALA A 282 -37.45 3.11 9.56
CA ALA A 282 -36.76 4.37 9.78
C ALA A 282 -35.37 4.36 9.11
N ARG A 283 -35.02 5.47 8.46
CA ARG A 283 -33.77 5.58 7.65
C ARG A 283 -32.93 6.74 8.15
N ASN A 284 -31.71 6.44 8.56
CA ASN A 284 -30.68 7.39 8.93
C ASN A 284 -29.70 7.58 7.78
N ARG A 285 -29.37 8.82 7.46
CA ARG A 285 -28.36 9.15 6.45
C ARG A 285 -27.54 10.34 6.88
N GLY A 286 -26.34 10.43 6.32
CA GLY A 286 -25.38 11.46 6.68
C GLY A 286 -24.23 11.59 5.69
N ILE A 287 -23.68 12.79 5.59
CA ILE A 287 -22.37 13.04 4.99
C ILE A 287 -21.39 13.22 6.15
N PHE A 288 -20.23 12.60 6.06
CA PHE A 288 -19.18 12.79 7.05
C PHE A 288 -17.86 13.12 6.37
N SER A 289 -16.99 13.80 7.09
CA SER A 289 -15.58 13.92 6.75
C SER A 289 -14.74 13.51 7.94
N ASP A 290 -13.61 12.85 7.70
CA ASP A 290 -12.72 12.42 8.77
C ASP A 290 -11.29 12.95 8.57
N LEU A 291 -10.62 13.15 9.70
CA LEU A 291 -9.20 13.43 9.79
C LEU A 291 -8.63 12.48 10.84
N VAL A 292 -7.77 11.57 10.42
CA VAL A 292 -7.24 10.49 11.26
C VAL A 292 -5.73 10.41 11.13
N LEU A 293 -5.06 10.22 12.26
CA LEU A 293 -3.66 9.86 12.31
C LEU A 293 -3.56 8.37 12.62
N THR A 294 -2.87 7.61 11.77
CA THR A 294 -2.61 6.19 11.97
C THR A 294 -1.14 5.94 12.21
N TRP A 295 -0.84 5.05 13.14
CA TRP A 295 0.42 4.34 13.23
C TRP A 295 0.29 3.01 12.49
N GLN A 296 1.27 2.68 11.67
CA GLN A 296 1.25 1.54 10.77
C GLN A 296 2.34 0.52 11.12
N THR A 297 2.02 -0.75 10.92
CA THR A 297 2.97 -1.86 10.91
C THR A 297 2.72 -2.68 9.64
N ARG A 298 3.51 -3.74 9.45
CA ARG A 298 3.32 -4.67 8.34
C ARG A 298 1.92 -5.27 8.28
N HIS A 299 1.29 -5.50 9.43
CA HIS A 299 0.02 -6.22 9.51
C HIS A 299 -1.14 -5.39 10.06
N ILE A 300 -0.86 -4.42 10.91
CA ILE A 300 -1.87 -3.69 11.67
C ILE A 300 -1.65 -2.19 11.54
N ASN A 301 -2.74 -1.46 11.33
CA ASN A 301 -2.78 -0.02 11.48
C ASN A 301 -3.69 0.33 12.66
N VAL A 302 -3.22 1.20 13.54
CA VAL A 302 -4.02 1.72 14.67
C VAL A 302 -4.04 3.23 14.58
N GLY A 303 -5.19 3.85 14.73
CA GLY A 303 -5.29 5.31 14.61
C GLY A 303 -6.38 5.93 15.43
N ALA A 304 -6.27 7.24 15.56
CA ALA A 304 -7.24 8.08 16.23
C ALA A 304 -7.39 9.41 15.49
N GLY A 305 -8.57 10.02 15.59
CA GLY A 305 -8.91 11.22 14.86
C GLY A 305 -10.28 11.76 15.22
N GLY A 306 -10.80 12.61 14.33
CA GLY A 306 -12.13 13.18 14.43
C GLY A 306 -12.92 12.95 13.15
N GLN A 307 -14.23 12.78 13.30
CA GLN A 307 -15.19 12.73 12.21
C GLN A 307 -16.20 13.87 12.36
N LEU A 308 -16.22 14.76 11.39
CA LEU A 308 -17.23 15.81 11.26
C LEU A 308 -18.43 15.24 10.52
N GLU A 309 -19.56 15.21 11.20
CA GLU A 309 -20.83 14.70 10.73
C GLU A 309 -21.75 15.86 10.34
N THR A 310 -22.27 15.87 9.11
CA THR A 310 -23.13 16.91 8.57
C THR A 310 -24.27 16.33 7.73
N ALA A 311 -25.27 17.16 7.42
CA ALA A 311 -26.47 16.75 6.68
C ALA A 311 -27.14 15.48 7.23
N ASN A 312 -27.05 15.29 8.56
CA ASN A 312 -27.57 14.13 9.24
C ASN A 312 -29.09 14.23 9.43
N SER A 313 -29.79 13.20 9.02
CA SER A 313 -31.25 13.13 9.15
C SER A 313 -31.73 11.72 9.42
N ILE A 314 -32.74 11.59 10.27
CA ILE A 314 -33.51 10.37 10.45
C ILE A 314 -34.95 10.61 10.06
N ARG A 315 -35.52 9.69 9.27
CA ARG A 315 -36.96 9.61 9.03
C ARG A 315 -37.56 8.54 9.94
N ASP A 316 -38.54 8.89 10.78
CA ASP A 316 -39.24 7.94 11.64
C ASP A 316 -40.32 7.12 10.88
N LEU A 317 -41.01 6.22 11.59
CA LEU A 317 -42.05 5.36 11.02
C LEU A 317 -43.31 6.13 10.59
N GLN A 318 -43.57 7.27 11.22
CA GLN A 318 -44.67 8.18 10.88
C GLN A 318 -44.31 9.11 9.72
N GLY A 319 -43.05 9.05 9.26
CA GLY A 319 -42.52 9.83 8.16
C GLY A 319 -41.94 11.18 8.55
N ASN A 320 -41.91 11.55 9.84
CA ASN A 320 -41.30 12.78 10.30
C ASN A 320 -39.78 12.71 10.15
N VAL A 321 -39.18 13.84 9.76
CA VAL A 321 -37.73 13.93 9.54
C VAL A 321 -37.11 14.78 10.64
N THR A 322 -36.28 14.14 11.46
CA THR A 322 -35.44 14.80 12.46
C THR A 322 -34.09 15.11 11.86
N THR A 323 -33.67 16.38 11.93
CA THR A 323 -32.38 16.85 11.43
C THR A 323 -31.43 17.16 12.58
N PHE A 324 -30.15 16.86 12.39
CA PHE A 324 -29.11 17.03 13.39
C PHE A 324 -28.19 18.19 13.05
N LYS A 325 -27.68 18.85 14.09
CA LYS A 325 -26.63 19.84 13.96
C LYS A 325 -25.32 19.18 13.54
N THR A 326 -24.49 19.95 12.84
CA THR A 326 -23.13 19.51 12.51
C THR A 326 -22.36 19.25 13.81
N THR A 327 -21.71 18.09 13.90
CA THR A 327 -21.07 17.62 15.13
C THR A 327 -19.73 16.97 14.80
N ILE A 328 -18.75 17.13 15.69
CA ILE A 328 -17.47 16.42 15.61
C ILE A 328 -17.49 15.30 16.63
N VAL A 329 -17.22 14.07 16.20
CA VAL A 329 -17.10 12.91 17.07
C VAL A 329 -15.67 12.37 17.02
N PRO A 330 -15.08 11.97 18.16
CA PRO A 330 -13.84 11.19 18.16
C PRO A 330 -14.00 9.91 17.33
N LYS A 331 -12.93 9.51 16.65
CA LYS A 331 -12.87 8.29 15.84
C LYS A 331 -11.62 7.51 16.19
N PHE A 332 -11.77 6.22 16.46
CA PHE A 332 -10.68 5.28 16.66
C PHE A 332 -10.76 4.21 15.57
N ILE A 333 -9.61 3.83 15.02
CA ILE A 333 -9.55 2.81 13.96
C ILE A 333 -8.52 1.75 14.30
N MET A 334 -8.84 0.51 13.96
CA MET A 334 -7.92 -0.61 13.95
C MET A 334 -8.15 -1.40 12.66
N GLU A 335 -7.11 -1.52 11.84
CA GLU A 335 -7.19 -2.15 10.53
C GLU A 335 -6.12 -3.23 10.41
N TYR A 336 -6.48 -4.32 9.75
CA TYR A 336 -5.59 -5.38 9.31
C TYR A 336 -5.30 -5.21 7.83
N ARG A 337 -4.02 -5.32 7.46
CA ARG A 337 -3.53 -5.23 6.09
C ARG A 337 -3.70 -6.57 5.39
N ILE A 338 -4.65 -6.65 4.46
CA ILE A 338 -4.93 -7.86 3.69
C ILE A 338 -3.92 -7.98 2.54
N VAL A 339 -3.70 -6.88 1.83
CA VAL A 339 -2.72 -6.79 0.72
C VAL A 339 -1.83 -5.61 0.99
N ASP A 340 -0.51 -5.82 0.89
CA ASP A 340 0.45 -4.77 1.17
C ASP A 340 0.22 -3.53 0.30
N GLY A 341 0.17 -2.36 0.92
CA GLY A 341 -0.05 -1.07 0.26
C GLY A 341 -1.41 -0.86 -0.41
N SER A 342 -2.27 -1.88 -0.50
CA SER A 342 -3.43 -1.84 -1.41
C SER A 342 -4.77 -2.06 -0.73
N VAL A 343 -4.88 -2.98 0.23
CA VAL A 343 -6.17 -3.36 0.82
C VAL A 343 -6.07 -3.55 2.32
N ASN A 344 -6.88 -2.80 3.06
CA ASN A 344 -7.05 -2.95 4.50
C ASN A 344 -8.49 -3.28 4.86
N MET A 345 -8.68 -4.10 5.88
CA MET A 345 -9.99 -4.32 6.52
C MET A 345 -9.89 -3.99 7.99
N GLY A 346 -10.82 -3.21 8.53
CA GLY A 346 -10.75 -2.80 9.92
C GLY A 346 -12.06 -2.47 10.56
N ALA A 347 -11.98 -2.25 11.87
CA ALA A 347 -13.04 -1.74 12.69
C ALA A 347 -12.83 -0.26 12.99
N GLU A 348 -13.92 0.50 13.02
CA GLU A 348 -13.94 1.89 13.45
C GLU A 348 -14.88 2.04 14.65
N PHE A 349 -14.47 2.81 15.65
CA PHE A 349 -15.28 3.11 16.82
C PHE A 349 -15.45 4.62 16.96
N LEU A 350 -16.69 5.08 17.03
CA LEU A 350 -17.05 6.49 17.13
C LEU A 350 -17.95 6.71 18.34
N PRO A 351 -17.38 7.06 19.51
CA PRO A 351 -18.18 7.49 20.65
C PRO A 351 -18.68 8.90 20.42
N GLY A 352 -20.00 9.12 20.46
CA GLY A 352 -20.58 10.40 20.07
C GLY A 352 -21.87 10.78 20.78
N SER A 353 -22.21 12.05 20.67
CA SER A 353 -23.53 12.58 21.02
C SER A 353 -23.97 13.54 19.94
N PHE A 354 -25.22 13.43 19.51
CA PHE A 354 -25.80 14.21 18.42
C PHE A 354 -26.91 15.09 18.95
N THR A 355 -26.89 16.37 18.60
CA THR A 355 -27.94 17.31 18.99
C THR A 355 -28.81 17.66 17.79
N THR A 356 -30.13 17.59 17.95
CA THR A 356 -31.08 17.98 16.90
C THR A 356 -31.15 19.49 16.72
N THR A 357 -31.73 19.92 15.61
CA THR A 357 -32.00 21.34 15.36
C THR A 357 -32.96 21.95 16.39
N GLN A 358 -33.79 21.14 17.07
CA GLN A 358 -34.63 21.56 18.20
C GLN A 358 -33.95 21.44 19.59
N ASN A 359 -32.61 21.32 19.65
CA ASN A 359 -31.83 21.25 20.90
C ASN A 359 -32.10 20.01 21.77
N GLN A 360 -32.47 18.88 21.19
CA GLN A 360 -32.51 17.59 21.91
C GLN A 360 -31.21 16.82 21.66
N THR A 361 -30.58 16.32 22.71
CA THR A 361 -29.31 15.59 22.61
C THR A 361 -29.52 14.10 22.78
N PHE A 362 -28.91 13.34 21.88
CA PHE A 362 -28.92 11.89 21.87
C PHE A 362 -27.50 11.36 21.99
N THR A 363 -27.26 10.44 22.92
CA THR A 363 -25.97 9.78 23.09
C THR A 363 -25.95 8.45 22.33
N GLY A 364 -24.86 8.14 21.64
CA GLY A 364 -24.75 6.89 20.91
C GLY A 364 -23.34 6.60 20.44
N ASN A 365 -22.96 5.33 20.52
CA ASN A 365 -21.70 4.84 20.00
C ASN A 365 -21.94 4.15 18.65
N ARG A 366 -21.06 4.39 17.70
CA ARG A 366 -21.04 3.69 16.42
C ARG A 366 -19.86 2.75 16.34
N PHE A 367 -20.10 1.59 15.73
CA PHE A 367 -19.07 0.65 15.32
C PHE A 367 -19.18 0.47 13.82
N ALA A 368 -18.08 0.54 13.09
CA ALA A 368 -18.03 0.25 11.67
C ALA A 368 -17.12 -0.93 11.40
N LEU A 369 -17.41 -1.70 10.36
CA LEU A 369 -16.43 -2.54 9.68
C LEU A 369 -16.24 -1.98 8.28
N ALA A 370 -15.00 -1.73 7.87
CA ALA A 370 -14.69 -1.13 6.58
C ALA A 370 -13.55 -1.88 5.88
N LEU A 371 -13.68 -1.96 4.56
CA LEU A 371 -12.64 -2.37 3.61
C LEU A 371 -12.19 -1.12 2.86
N LYS A 372 -10.90 -0.82 2.87
CA LYS A 372 -10.28 0.34 2.22
C LYS A 372 -9.31 -0.13 1.14
N PHE A 373 -9.44 0.44 -0.05
CA PHE A 373 -8.64 0.20 -1.23
C PHE A 373 -7.79 1.44 -1.49
N PHE A 374 -6.47 1.31 -1.43
CA PHE A 374 -5.50 2.38 -1.67
C PHE A 374 -5.00 2.26 -3.12
N MET A 375 -4.76 3.42 -3.75
CA MET A 375 -4.43 3.55 -5.17
C MET A 375 -3.14 4.32 -5.39
#